data_AF-A0A4Y7TEB9-F1
#
_entry.id   AF-A0A4Y7TEB9-F1
#
_cell.length_a   1.000
_cell.length_b   1.000
_cell.length_c   1.000
_cell.angle_alpha   90.00
_cell.angle_beta   90.00
_cell.angle_gamma   90.00
#
_symmetry.space_group_name_H-M   'P 1'
#
loop_
_entity.id
_entity.type
_entity.pdbx_description
1 polymer ?
#
loop_
_entity_poly.entity_id
_entity_poly.type
_entity_poly.pdbx_seq_one_letter_code
_entity_poly.pdbx_strand_id
1 'polypeptide(L)'
;MRELRSDKKALLALALSRRACFFDPAMDKLWERMDSFDPLLSCMPGDVWREEQQHTMFSNSKRFLVLPNEERAITSPDLARFHRLYAHRIKYFSLQQKSFMRILSLEFLESLEAITAGQFGALAPRLQSFAWIDDGPRARGERPLYEQQFRPTISLFAGDSVKSLYLPHKGDHERFLHGVATRLPHLENLGLTRADLDLARSVIATTLWPNLQSLKLRNLSDDMIPHLAAFPRLSSLTFRFVKDIFGQHAQAVSKSPTSFQRLEELIVPCDNLHTAAKILQHLPQLTGIRVLNLFAHASASPLVSQNIINIVHDRVDKSTLKTLELGDNEIPEIGAEPEDVNPLEVHDQAVIDMRPLFVFPNLTKLILRFEGRVRVTPDEVAVIASLWSNLEHLDLCGTYPITRRPSIDYTHLFQVAEGCPKLHTLGLPFDATGVTGTETCSAGPFTRLKDLRVAGSLVKYPACVAAFFFRTNFPNTHLVHGYNSFEIDSHWRRWIEVARALELHDLGW
;
A
#
# COMPACT_ATOMS: atom_id res chain seq x y z
N MET A 1 12.97 -7.65 -10.88
CA MET A 1 12.58 -8.95 -11.51
C MET A 1 13.70 -9.60 -12.33
N ARG A 2 14.43 -8.86 -13.18
CA ARG A 2 15.67 -9.37 -13.79
C ARG A 2 16.74 -9.70 -12.72
N GLU A 3 16.83 -8.88 -11.68
CA GLU A 3 17.70 -9.11 -10.50
C GLU A 3 17.36 -10.42 -9.77
N LEU A 4 16.12 -10.62 -9.30
CA LEU A 4 15.68 -11.89 -8.67
C LEU A 4 15.95 -13.16 -9.52
N ARG A 5 15.86 -13.07 -10.85
CA ARG A 5 16.20 -14.20 -11.74
C ARG A 5 17.72 -14.39 -11.89
N SER A 6 18.48 -13.30 -11.88
CA SER A 6 19.95 -13.31 -11.84
C SER A 6 20.45 -13.95 -10.54
N ASP A 7 19.83 -13.60 -9.41
CA ASP A 7 20.19 -14.11 -8.09
C ASP A 7 19.94 -15.61 -7.95
N LYS A 8 18.80 -16.13 -8.45
CA LYS A 8 18.53 -17.58 -8.44
C LYS A 8 19.55 -18.39 -9.24
N LYS A 9 20.01 -17.87 -10.39
CA LYS A 9 21.06 -18.53 -11.20
C LYS A 9 22.42 -18.52 -10.48
N ALA A 10 22.78 -17.40 -9.85
CA ALA A 10 24.00 -17.30 -9.05
C ALA A 10 23.96 -18.25 -7.84
N LEU A 11 22.84 -18.31 -7.11
CA LEU A 11 22.63 -19.24 -6.00
C LEU A 11 22.73 -20.70 -6.44
N LEU A 12 22.15 -21.05 -7.60
CA LEU A 12 22.29 -22.39 -8.15
C LEU A 12 23.75 -22.71 -8.52
N ALA A 13 24.45 -21.78 -9.17
CA ALA A 13 25.87 -21.95 -9.49
C ALA A 13 26.74 -22.10 -8.22
N LEU A 14 26.41 -21.38 -7.15
CA LEU A 14 27.05 -21.53 -5.84
C LEU A 14 26.78 -22.90 -5.23
N ALA A 15 25.52 -23.37 -5.25
CA ALA A 15 25.15 -24.70 -4.78
C ALA A 15 25.93 -25.81 -5.53
N LEU A 16 26.16 -25.61 -6.84
CA LEU A 16 26.84 -26.58 -7.69
C LEU A 16 28.38 -26.52 -7.60
N SER A 17 28.97 -25.36 -7.31
CA SER A 17 30.41 -25.13 -7.40
C SER A 17 31.23 -25.65 -6.21
N ARG A 18 30.64 -25.81 -5.01
CA ARG A 18 31.31 -26.39 -3.83
C ARG A 18 30.32 -27.16 -2.95
N ARG A 19 30.06 -28.42 -3.34
CA ARG A 19 29.01 -29.31 -2.81
C ARG A 19 28.95 -29.47 -1.28
N ALA A 20 30.03 -29.22 -0.53
CA ALA A 20 30.04 -29.46 0.91
C ALA A 20 29.67 -28.23 1.76
N CYS A 21 30.15 -27.02 1.43
CA CYS A 21 30.01 -25.86 2.32
C CYS A 21 28.86 -24.92 1.94
N PHE A 22 28.52 -24.83 0.66
CA PHE A 22 27.53 -23.87 0.16
C PHE A 22 26.25 -24.51 -0.33
N PHE A 23 26.18 -25.84 -0.42
CA PHE A 23 25.02 -26.53 -0.95
C PHE A 23 23.79 -26.26 -0.08
N ASP A 24 23.82 -26.58 1.22
CA ASP A 24 22.64 -26.42 2.07
C ASP A 24 22.19 -24.95 2.22
N PRO A 25 23.06 -23.97 2.51
CA PRO A 25 22.63 -22.56 2.57
C PRO A 25 22.09 -22.02 1.25
N ALA A 26 22.69 -22.40 0.11
CA ALA A 26 22.21 -21.96 -1.19
C ALA A 26 20.86 -22.62 -1.54
N MET A 27 20.67 -23.89 -1.20
CA MET A 27 19.41 -24.60 -1.41
C MET A 27 18.30 -24.08 -0.49
N ASP A 28 18.61 -23.75 0.77
CA ASP A 28 17.69 -23.04 1.66
C ASP A 28 17.21 -21.76 1.01
N LYS A 29 18.14 -20.94 0.48
CA LYS A 29 17.76 -19.67 -0.14
C LYS A 29 16.99 -19.85 -1.46
N LEU A 30 17.36 -20.85 -2.26
CA LEU A 30 16.73 -21.13 -3.55
C LEU A 30 15.27 -21.60 -3.38
N TRP A 31 15.00 -22.43 -2.37
CA TRP A 31 13.69 -23.01 -2.08
C TRP A 31 12.88 -22.25 -1.04
N GLU A 32 13.48 -21.27 -0.35
CA GLU A 32 12.81 -20.43 0.65
C GLU A 32 11.49 -19.85 0.15
N ARG A 33 11.47 -19.41 -1.12
CA ARG A 33 10.29 -18.79 -1.75
C ARG A 33 9.87 -19.54 -3.01
N MET A 34 8.65 -20.05 -2.98
CA MET A 34 7.99 -20.71 -4.11
C MET A 34 6.84 -19.84 -4.64
N ASP A 35 6.85 -19.59 -5.95
CA ASP A 35 5.88 -18.73 -6.64
C ASP A 35 5.18 -19.40 -7.84
N SER A 36 5.41 -20.70 -8.02
CA SER A 36 4.73 -21.59 -8.97
C SER A 36 4.81 -23.04 -8.48
N PHE A 37 4.11 -23.95 -9.16
CA PHE A 37 4.22 -25.39 -8.90
C PHE A 37 5.39 -26.05 -9.65
N ASP A 38 6.12 -25.32 -10.50
CA ASP A 38 7.24 -25.88 -11.27
C ASP A 38 8.30 -26.59 -10.41
N PRO A 39 8.70 -26.06 -9.24
CA PRO A 39 9.68 -26.74 -8.40
C PRO A 39 9.18 -28.10 -7.89
N LEU A 40 7.89 -28.20 -7.53
CA LEU A 40 7.26 -29.46 -7.13
C LEU A 40 7.26 -30.45 -8.30
N LEU A 41 6.77 -30.03 -9.46
CA LEU A 41 6.71 -30.87 -10.67
C LEU A 41 8.09 -31.35 -11.13
N SER A 42 9.11 -30.49 -11.01
CA SER A 42 10.50 -30.83 -11.35
C SER A 42 11.12 -31.90 -10.45
N CYS A 43 10.51 -32.18 -9.30
CA CYS A 43 10.94 -33.22 -8.37
C CYS A 43 10.22 -34.55 -8.59
N MET A 44 9.11 -34.55 -9.32
CA MET A 44 8.29 -35.73 -9.60
C MET A 44 8.79 -36.42 -10.89
N PRO A 45 8.57 -37.74 -11.03
CA PRO A 45 8.86 -38.44 -12.28
C PRO A 45 8.07 -37.84 -13.46
N GLY A 46 8.66 -37.77 -14.65
CA GLY A 46 8.01 -37.13 -15.81
C GLY A 46 6.79 -37.89 -16.36
N ASP A 47 6.59 -39.13 -15.92
CA ASP A 47 5.52 -40.03 -16.37
C ASP A 47 4.31 -40.08 -15.44
N VAL A 48 4.31 -39.36 -14.30
CA VAL A 48 3.14 -39.28 -13.40
C VAL A 48 2.21 -38.11 -13.72
N TRP A 49 2.58 -37.25 -14.67
CA TRP A 49 1.80 -36.08 -15.05
C TRP A 49 1.91 -35.80 -16.55
N ARG A 50 0.92 -35.08 -17.07
CA ARG A 50 0.91 -34.56 -18.45
C ARG A 50 0.50 -33.11 -18.48
N GLU A 51 0.95 -32.40 -19.51
CA GLU A 51 0.61 -30.99 -19.74
C GLU A 51 -0.39 -30.86 -20.88
N GLU A 52 -1.49 -30.15 -20.63
CA GLU A 52 -2.45 -29.74 -21.65
C GLU A 52 -2.40 -28.22 -21.83
N GLN A 53 -2.19 -27.77 -23.06
CA GLN A 53 -2.16 -26.35 -23.37
C GLN A 53 -3.59 -25.79 -23.42
N GLN A 54 -3.93 -24.94 -22.46
CA GLN A 54 -5.21 -24.25 -22.47
C GLN A 54 -5.17 -23.06 -23.43
N HIS A 55 -6.02 -23.11 -24.46
CA HIS A 55 -6.25 -21.98 -25.36
C HIS A 55 -7.29 -21.05 -24.76
N THR A 56 -6.82 -19.95 -24.18
CA THR A 56 -7.69 -18.89 -23.66
C THR A 56 -8.15 -18.02 -24.83
N MET A 57 -9.47 -17.87 -25.06
CA MET A 57 -10.00 -17.10 -26.20
C MET A 57 -9.54 -15.63 -26.23
N PHE A 58 -9.08 -15.09 -25.09
CA PHE A 58 -8.81 -13.66 -24.90
C PHE A 58 -7.35 -13.34 -24.52
N SER A 59 -6.42 -14.29 -24.59
CA SER A 59 -5.02 -14.03 -24.26
C SER A 59 -4.06 -14.79 -25.15
N ASN A 60 -3.04 -14.09 -25.65
CA ASN A 60 -1.84 -14.68 -26.25
C ASN A 60 -0.94 -15.40 -25.21
N SER A 61 -1.42 -15.54 -23.97
CA SER A 61 -0.71 -16.21 -22.87
C SER A 61 -0.86 -17.71 -23.01
N LYS A 62 0.25 -18.44 -23.17
CA LYS A 62 0.24 -19.91 -23.13
C LYS A 62 0.16 -20.36 -21.68
N ARG A 63 -0.99 -20.93 -21.29
CA ARG A 63 -1.18 -21.59 -19.99
C ARG A 63 -1.15 -23.09 -20.18
N PHE A 64 -0.58 -23.78 -19.19
CA PHE A 64 -0.50 -25.24 -19.18
C PHE A 64 -1.23 -25.75 -17.94
N LEU A 65 -2.27 -26.56 -18.17
CA LEU A 65 -2.90 -27.33 -17.12
C LEU A 65 -2.10 -28.62 -16.95
N VAL A 66 -1.74 -28.95 -15.72
CA VAL A 66 -1.01 -30.18 -15.40
C VAL A 66 -1.97 -31.17 -14.79
N LEU A 67 -2.17 -32.29 -15.46
CA LEU A 67 -3.08 -33.35 -15.06
C LEU A 67 -2.30 -34.59 -14.63
N PRO A 68 -2.89 -35.47 -13.80
CA PRO A 68 -2.33 -36.79 -13.57
C PRO A 68 -2.20 -37.55 -14.89
N ASN A 69 -1.17 -38.38 -15.01
CA ASN A 69 -1.11 -39.29 -16.15
C ASN A 69 -2.12 -40.43 -15.95
N GLU A 70 -2.87 -40.79 -16.99
CA GLU A 70 -3.84 -41.89 -16.96
C GLU A 70 -3.17 -43.26 -16.84
N GLU A 71 -1.95 -43.40 -17.34
CA GLU A 71 -1.22 -44.66 -17.36
C GLU A 71 -0.54 -44.98 -16.01
N ARG A 72 -0.32 -43.98 -15.16
CA ARG A 72 0.41 -44.13 -13.89
C ARG A 72 -0.14 -43.20 -12.80
N ALA A 73 -0.68 -43.81 -11.75
CA ALA A 73 -1.13 -43.10 -10.55
C ALA A 73 0.04 -42.46 -9.77
N ILE A 74 -0.22 -41.32 -9.12
CA ILE A 74 0.72 -40.67 -8.21
C ILE A 74 0.76 -41.44 -6.89
N THR A 75 1.96 -41.75 -6.42
CA THR A 75 2.19 -42.54 -5.20
C THR A 75 3.07 -41.79 -4.20
N SER A 76 3.06 -42.20 -2.93
CA SER A 76 3.91 -41.59 -1.89
C SER A 76 5.42 -41.58 -2.24
N PRO A 77 6.00 -42.64 -2.83
CA PRO A 77 7.38 -42.62 -3.34
C PRO A 77 7.70 -41.49 -4.33
N ASP A 78 6.71 -41.04 -5.13
CA ASP A 78 6.91 -39.98 -6.12
C ASP A 78 7.18 -38.62 -5.46
N LEU A 79 6.70 -38.41 -4.23
CA LEU A 79 6.97 -37.22 -3.42
C LEU A 79 8.20 -37.36 -2.51
N ALA A 80 8.80 -38.55 -2.38
CA ALA A 80 9.84 -38.81 -1.40
C ALA A 80 11.06 -37.88 -1.56
N ARG A 81 11.45 -37.59 -2.81
CA ARG A 81 12.53 -36.64 -3.10
C ARG A 81 12.18 -35.23 -2.63
N PHE A 82 10.97 -34.77 -2.92
CA PHE A 82 10.49 -33.44 -2.58
C PHE A 82 10.40 -33.24 -1.06
N HIS A 83 9.74 -34.18 -0.36
CA HIS A 83 9.62 -34.15 1.10
C HIS A 83 10.99 -34.15 1.80
N ARG A 84 11.88 -35.07 1.40
CA ARG A 84 13.18 -35.25 2.05
C ARG A 84 14.09 -34.05 1.87
N LEU A 85 14.12 -33.45 0.68
CA LEU A 85 15.15 -32.47 0.33
C LEU A 85 14.66 -31.02 0.36
N TYR A 86 13.39 -30.76 0.05
CA TYR A 86 12.95 -29.41 -0.33
C TYR A 86 11.77 -28.88 0.49
N ALA A 87 10.79 -29.71 0.86
CA ALA A 87 9.56 -29.26 1.51
C ALA A 87 9.81 -28.41 2.78
N HIS A 88 10.75 -28.82 3.64
CA HIS A 88 11.09 -28.11 4.88
C HIS A 88 11.82 -26.77 4.66
N ARG A 89 12.31 -26.50 3.43
CA ARG A 89 13.01 -25.26 3.09
C ARG A 89 12.04 -24.16 2.67
N ILE A 90 10.82 -24.51 2.29
CA ILE A 90 9.80 -23.57 1.82
C ILE A 90 9.24 -22.81 3.02
N LYS A 91 9.46 -21.48 3.04
CA LYS A 91 8.93 -20.57 4.06
C LYS A 91 7.88 -19.61 3.51
N TYR A 92 7.95 -19.31 2.21
CA TYR A 92 7.05 -18.39 1.54
C TYR A 92 6.46 -19.05 0.30
N PHE A 93 5.14 -19.13 0.24
CA PHE A 93 4.40 -19.59 -0.93
C PHE A 93 3.49 -18.47 -1.40
N SER A 94 3.72 -18.00 -2.62
CA SER A 94 2.99 -16.87 -3.19
C SER A 94 2.58 -17.19 -4.62
N LEU A 95 1.38 -17.72 -4.81
CA LEU A 95 0.86 -18.00 -6.14
C LEU A 95 0.36 -16.69 -6.77
N GLN A 96 1.07 -16.20 -7.79
CA GLN A 96 0.70 -15.02 -8.56
C GLN A 96 0.39 -15.42 -10.00
N GLN A 97 -0.77 -15.06 -10.52
CA GLN A 97 -1.13 -15.39 -11.89
C GLN A 97 -0.17 -14.73 -12.89
N LYS A 98 0.67 -15.53 -13.56
CA LYS A 98 1.60 -15.08 -14.61
C LYS A 98 1.18 -15.65 -15.96
N SER A 99 1.48 -14.94 -17.05
CA SER A 99 1.14 -15.33 -18.43
C SER A 99 1.72 -16.67 -18.93
N PHE A 100 2.62 -17.30 -18.17
CA PHE A 100 3.30 -18.55 -18.53
C PHE A 100 3.41 -19.50 -17.34
N MET A 101 2.33 -19.67 -16.58
CA MET A 101 2.32 -20.52 -15.39
C MET A 101 1.71 -21.90 -15.70
N ARG A 102 2.36 -22.95 -15.18
CA ARG A 102 1.76 -24.28 -15.02
C ARG A 102 0.83 -24.26 -13.82
N ILE A 103 -0.41 -24.68 -14.04
CA ILE A 103 -1.43 -24.75 -13.01
C ILE A 103 -1.77 -26.23 -12.82
N LEU A 104 -1.82 -26.71 -11.57
CA LEU A 104 -2.20 -28.10 -11.28
C LEU A 104 -3.71 -28.25 -11.39
N SER A 105 -4.19 -29.31 -12.05
CA SER A 105 -5.62 -29.61 -12.12
C SER A 105 -6.18 -29.97 -10.73
N LEU A 106 -7.51 -29.93 -10.58
CA LEU A 106 -8.15 -30.31 -9.32
C LEU A 106 -7.84 -31.78 -8.99
N GLU A 107 -7.94 -32.66 -9.98
CA GLU A 107 -7.65 -34.09 -9.86
C GLU A 107 -6.19 -34.34 -9.43
N PHE A 108 -5.27 -33.51 -9.92
CA PHE A 108 -3.87 -33.56 -9.50
C PHE A 108 -3.72 -33.20 -8.02
N LEU A 109 -4.35 -32.12 -7.58
CA LEU A 109 -4.29 -31.68 -6.18
C LEU A 109 -4.98 -32.68 -5.24
N GLU A 110 -6.11 -33.26 -5.64
CA GLU A 110 -6.80 -34.30 -4.87
C GLU A 110 -5.95 -35.57 -4.76
N SER A 111 -5.23 -35.95 -5.82
CA SER A 111 -4.27 -37.05 -5.78
C SER A 111 -3.14 -36.78 -4.78
N LEU A 112 -2.64 -35.54 -4.72
CA LEU A 112 -1.64 -35.12 -3.73
C LEU A 112 -2.22 -35.13 -2.30
N GLU A 113 -3.46 -34.69 -2.10
CA GLU A 113 -4.14 -34.75 -0.79
C GLU A 113 -4.31 -36.20 -0.32
N ALA A 114 -4.69 -37.11 -1.22
CA ALA A 114 -4.86 -38.52 -0.89
C ALA A 114 -3.55 -39.17 -0.42
N ILE A 115 -2.44 -38.96 -1.13
CA ILE A 115 -1.14 -39.56 -0.77
C ILE A 115 -0.48 -38.89 0.46
N THR A 116 -0.88 -37.67 0.79
CA THR A 116 -0.48 -36.98 2.03
C THR A 116 -1.43 -37.26 3.19
N ALA A 117 -2.41 -38.15 3.01
CA ALA A 117 -3.44 -38.49 3.99
C ALA A 117 -4.21 -37.24 4.52
N GLY A 118 -4.33 -36.20 3.70
CA GLY A 118 -4.95 -34.93 4.08
C GLY A 118 -4.19 -34.17 5.19
N GLN A 119 -2.90 -34.47 5.39
CA GLN A 119 -2.09 -33.76 6.37
C GLN A 119 -1.86 -32.30 5.94
N PHE A 120 -2.28 -31.36 6.78
CA PHE A 120 -2.12 -29.93 6.53
C PHE A 120 -0.64 -29.54 6.51
N GLY A 121 -0.25 -28.75 5.51
CA GLY A 121 1.13 -28.31 5.34
C GLY A 121 2.11 -29.43 4.98
N ALA A 122 1.65 -30.61 4.56
CA ALA A 122 2.52 -31.73 4.19
C ALA A 122 3.61 -31.34 3.17
N LEU A 123 3.27 -30.48 2.21
CA LEU A 123 4.19 -30.04 1.16
C LEU A 123 5.08 -28.85 1.57
N ALA A 124 4.77 -28.16 2.67
CA ALA A 124 5.59 -27.07 3.22
C ALA A 124 5.42 -26.97 4.75
N PRO A 125 5.97 -27.91 5.52
CA PRO A 125 5.73 -28.01 6.96
C PRO A 125 6.34 -26.87 7.79
N ARG A 126 7.11 -25.97 7.15
CA ARG A 126 7.70 -24.78 7.79
C ARG A 126 7.25 -23.50 7.11
N LEU A 127 6.12 -23.54 6.41
CA LEU A 127 5.57 -22.38 5.73
C LEU A 127 5.23 -21.28 6.75
N GLN A 128 5.79 -20.10 6.56
CA GLN A 128 5.55 -18.92 7.41
C GLN A 128 4.56 -17.97 6.77
N SER A 129 4.57 -17.87 5.44
CA SER A 129 3.67 -16.98 4.69
C SER A 129 3.04 -17.72 3.52
N PHE A 130 1.70 -17.74 3.49
CA PHE A 130 0.90 -18.19 2.37
C PHE A 130 0.20 -16.99 1.75
N ALA A 131 0.40 -16.78 0.45
CA ALA A 131 -0.28 -15.74 -0.29
C ALA A 131 -0.84 -16.32 -1.59
N TRP A 132 -2.12 -16.09 -1.83
CA TRP A 132 -2.78 -16.51 -3.04
C TRP A 132 -3.41 -15.28 -3.68
N ILE A 133 -2.67 -14.72 -4.65
CA ILE A 133 -2.92 -13.37 -5.16
C ILE A 133 -3.33 -13.46 -6.63
N ASP A 134 -4.60 -13.15 -6.88
CA ASP A 134 -5.15 -13.05 -8.23
C ASP A 134 -4.92 -11.65 -8.82
N ASP A 135 -3.73 -11.31 -9.32
CA ASP A 135 -3.45 -9.94 -9.78
C ASP A 135 -4.12 -9.51 -11.12
N GLY A 136 -5.04 -10.30 -11.69
CA GLY A 136 -5.54 -10.09 -13.05
C GLY A 136 -6.93 -9.42 -13.18
N PRO A 137 -7.07 -8.16 -13.64
CA PRO A 137 -8.35 -7.58 -14.09
C PRO A 137 -8.95 -8.26 -15.34
N ARG A 138 -8.23 -9.22 -15.93
CA ARG A 138 -8.56 -9.90 -17.20
C ARG A 138 -9.18 -11.29 -17.05
N ALA A 139 -9.27 -11.85 -15.84
CA ALA A 139 -9.80 -13.19 -15.63
C ALA A 139 -11.34 -13.21 -15.48
N ARG A 140 -12.10 -12.59 -16.41
CA ARG A 140 -13.57 -12.64 -16.35
C ARG A 140 -14.16 -13.98 -16.82
N GLY A 141 -13.41 -14.78 -17.59
CA GLY A 141 -13.92 -16.04 -18.18
C GLY A 141 -13.42 -17.36 -17.55
N GLU A 142 -12.32 -17.36 -16.79
CA GLU A 142 -11.61 -18.60 -16.38
C GLU A 142 -11.51 -18.78 -14.86
N ARG A 143 -12.33 -18.04 -14.09
CA ARG A 143 -12.38 -18.11 -12.63
C ARG A 143 -12.65 -19.51 -12.02
N PRO A 144 -13.47 -20.40 -12.63
CA PRO A 144 -13.89 -21.63 -11.95
C PRO A 144 -12.75 -22.56 -11.56
N LEU A 145 -11.72 -22.72 -12.40
CA LEU A 145 -10.62 -23.66 -12.14
C LEU A 145 -9.72 -23.19 -10.98
N TYR A 146 -9.43 -21.89 -10.92
CA TYR A 146 -8.53 -21.34 -9.91
C TYR A 146 -9.17 -21.34 -8.51
N GLU A 147 -10.48 -21.09 -8.45
CA GLU A 147 -11.27 -21.16 -7.21
C GLU A 147 -11.34 -22.60 -6.68
N GLN A 148 -11.50 -23.60 -7.56
CA GLN A 148 -11.53 -25.02 -7.16
C GLN A 148 -10.18 -25.50 -6.58
N GLN A 149 -9.06 -24.98 -7.08
CA GLN A 149 -7.71 -25.35 -6.63
C GLN A 149 -7.31 -24.74 -5.28
N PHE A 150 -7.98 -23.66 -4.87
CA PHE A 150 -7.60 -22.92 -3.67
C PHE A 150 -7.62 -23.81 -2.42
N ARG A 151 -8.73 -24.50 -2.18
CA ARG A 151 -8.92 -25.38 -1.02
C ARG A 151 -7.85 -26.46 -0.90
N PRO A 152 -7.63 -27.32 -1.91
CA PRO A 152 -6.65 -28.37 -1.75
C PRO A 152 -5.21 -27.83 -1.69
N THR A 153 -4.92 -26.71 -2.36
CA THR A 153 -3.59 -26.14 -2.27
C THR A 153 -3.28 -25.59 -0.88
N ILE A 154 -4.18 -24.80 -0.29
CA ILE A 154 -3.93 -24.27 1.05
C ILE A 154 -3.90 -25.40 2.09
N SER A 155 -4.70 -26.47 1.96
CA SER A 155 -4.54 -27.67 2.82
C SER A 155 -3.13 -28.28 2.69
N LEU A 156 -2.65 -28.51 1.46
CA LEU A 156 -1.35 -29.14 1.23
C LEU A 156 -0.16 -28.30 1.70
N PHE A 157 -0.25 -26.98 1.68
CA PHE A 157 0.87 -26.08 1.95
C PHE A 157 0.79 -25.32 3.28
N ALA A 158 -0.40 -24.92 3.74
CA ALA A 158 -0.55 -24.14 4.96
C ALA A 158 -0.76 -25.05 6.18
N GLY A 159 0.33 -25.24 6.93
CA GLY A 159 0.32 -25.91 8.25
C GLY A 159 0.20 -24.92 9.41
N ASP A 160 0.40 -25.44 10.63
CA ASP A 160 0.36 -24.68 11.90
C ASP A 160 1.44 -23.57 12.01
N SER A 161 2.52 -23.69 11.23
CA SER A 161 3.63 -22.73 11.21
C SER A 161 3.31 -21.40 10.52
N VAL A 162 2.16 -21.30 9.85
CA VAL A 162 1.81 -20.10 9.07
C VAL A 162 1.51 -18.93 9.99
N LYS A 163 2.30 -17.86 9.79
CA LYS A 163 2.16 -16.57 10.48
C LYS A 163 1.46 -15.53 9.64
N SER A 164 1.53 -15.64 8.32
CA SER A 164 0.94 -14.68 7.39
C SER A 164 0.08 -15.38 6.35
N LEU A 165 -1.18 -14.95 6.23
CA LEU A 165 -2.15 -15.51 5.29
C LEU A 165 -2.79 -14.41 4.46
N TYR A 166 -2.67 -14.49 3.14
CA TYR A 166 -3.31 -13.58 2.19
C TYR A 166 -4.18 -14.37 1.21
N LEU A 167 -5.46 -14.05 1.17
CA LEU A 167 -6.47 -14.85 0.48
C LEU A 167 -7.01 -14.17 -0.79
N PRO A 168 -7.45 -14.96 -1.79
CA PRO A 168 -7.96 -14.44 -3.05
C PRO A 168 -9.38 -13.87 -2.96
N HIS A 169 -9.88 -13.50 -4.14
CA HIS A 169 -11.24 -13.05 -4.39
C HIS A 169 -12.30 -14.15 -4.19
N LYS A 170 -13.54 -13.66 -4.07
CA LYS A 170 -14.86 -14.31 -3.98
C LYS A 170 -14.91 -15.77 -4.48
N GLY A 171 -15.45 -16.63 -3.63
CA GLY A 171 -15.75 -18.04 -3.89
C GLY A 171 -16.45 -18.61 -2.65
N ASP A 172 -17.18 -19.71 -2.78
CA ASP A 172 -17.88 -20.38 -1.67
C ASP A 172 -16.87 -21.11 -0.76
N HIS A 173 -16.03 -20.31 -0.10
CA HIS A 173 -14.95 -20.74 0.78
C HIS A 173 -15.26 -20.45 2.24
N GLU A 174 -16.45 -19.96 2.58
CA GLU A 174 -16.81 -19.59 3.96
C GLU A 174 -16.58 -20.72 4.95
N ARG A 175 -17.12 -21.91 4.64
CA ARG A 175 -16.97 -23.10 5.48
C ARG A 175 -15.50 -23.52 5.61
N PHE A 176 -14.76 -23.37 4.53
CA PHE A 176 -13.36 -23.75 4.49
C PHE A 176 -12.48 -22.77 5.28
N LEU A 177 -12.72 -21.47 5.12
CA LEU A 177 -11.98 -20.41 5.82
C LEU A 177 -12.22 -20.45 7.31
N HIS A 178 -13.43 -20.80 7.77
CA HIS A 178 -13.66 -21.10 9.18
C HIS A 178 -12.83 -22.29 9.67
N GLY A 179 -12.71 -23.34 8.84
CA GLY A 179 -11.85 -24.50 9.13
C GLY A 179 -10.35 -24.17 9.16
N VAL A 180 -9.88 -23.27 8.31
CA VAL A 180 -8.48 -22.80 8.30
C VAL A 180 -8.21 -21.86 9.47
N ALA A 181 -9.13 -20.93 9.73
CA ALA A 181 -9.00 -19.91 10.76
C ALA A 181 -8.81 -20.53 12.16
N THR A 182 -9.55 -21.60 12.46
CA THR A 182 -9.42 -22.38 13.71
C THR A 182 -8.11 -23.18 13.82
N ARG A 183 -7.42 -23.44 12.71
CA ARG A 183 -6.21 -24.28 12.65
C ARG A 183 -4.91 -23.50 12.54
N LEU A 184 -4.98 -22.17 12.40
CA LEU A 184 -3.82 -21.28 12.35
C LEU A 184 -3.73 -20.42 13.63
N PRO A 185 -3.45 -21.00 14.81
CA PRO A 185 -3.47 -20.27 16.09
C PRO A 185 -2.33 -19.24 16.23
N HIS A 186 -1.28 -19.38 15.41
CA HIS A 186 -0.09 -18.52 15.42
C HIS A 186 -0.15 -17.41 14.37
N LEU A 187 -1.31 -17.16 13.77
CA LEU A 187 -1.46 -16.14 12.74
C LEU A 187 -1.18 -14.74 13.31
N GLU A 188 -0.23 -14.05 12.68
CA GLU A 188 0.20 -12.68 13.01
C GLU A 188 -0.32 -11.68 11.96
N ASN A 189 -0.44 -12.10 10.69
CA ASN A 189 -0.88 -11.24 9.59
C ASN A 189 -1.99 -11.91 8.77
N LEU A 190 -3.10 -11.21 8.57
CA LEU A 190 -4.22 -11.68 7.76
C LEU A 190 -4.59 -10.64 6.70
N GLY A 191 -4.74 -11.08 5.45
CA GLY A 191 -5.22 -10.25 4.35
C GLY A 191 -6.45 -10.86 3.67
N LEU A 192 -7.59 -10.20 3.85
CA LEU A 192 -8.89 -10.44 3.20
C LEU A 192 -9.24 -9.29 2.23
N THR A 193 -8.26 -8.75 1.50
CA THR A 193 -8.42 -7.54 0.67
C THR A 193 -9.35 -7.71 -0.54
N ARG A 194 -9.84 -8.93 -0.78
CA ARG A 194 -10.74 -9.27 -1.88
C ARG A 194 -11.94 -10.11 -1.47
N ALA A 195 -12.03 -10.50 -0.20
CA ALA A 195 -13.19 -11.15 0.38
C ALA A 195 -14.42 -10.23 0.27
N ASP A 196 -15.60 -10.82 0.18
CA ASP A 196 -16.83 -10.07 0.43
C ASP A 196 -16.96 -9.74 1.93
N LEU A 197 -17.90 -8.84 2.22
CA LEU A 197 -18.09 -8.30 3.55
C LEU A 197 -18.64 -9.37 4.50
N ASP A 198 -19.54 -10.24 4.03
CA ASP A 198 -20.19 -11.28 4.83
C ASP A 198 -19.18 -12.34 5.30
N LEU A 199 -18.29 -12.78 4.40
CA LEU A 199 -17.19 -13.67 4.73
C LEU A 199 -16.24 -13.02 5.73
N ALA A 200 -15.80 -11.79 5.49
CA ALA A 200 -14.89 -11.08 6.39
C ALA A 200 -15.50 -10.93 7.79
N ARG A 201 -16.76 -10.54 7.85
CA ARG A 201 -17.56 -10.44 9.07
C ARG A 201 -17.64 -11.79 9.79
N SER A 202 -18.02 -12.85 9.08
CA SER A 202 -18.14 -14.21 9.63
C SER A 202 -16.81 -14.68 10.25
N VAL A 203 -15.71 -14.54 9.50
CA VAL A 203 -14.37 -14.96 9.95
C VAL A 203 -13.91 -14.18 11.18
N ILE A 204 -14.10 -12.86 11.20
CA ILE A 204 -13.69 -11.99 12.31
C ILE A 204 -14.57 -12.21 13.56
N ALA A 205 -15.87 -12.45 13.39
CA ALA A 205 -16.79 -12.68 14.50
C ALA A 205 -16.59 -14.06 15.15
N THR A 206 -16.16 -15.06 14.38
CA THR A 206 -16.05 -16.46 14.84
C THR A 206 -14.66 -16.84 15.33
N THR A 207 -13.60 -16.12 14.93
CA THR A 207 -12.22 -16.53 15.21
C THR A 207 -11.50 -15.57 16.13
N LEU A 208 -10.88 -16.10 17.18
CA LEU A 208 -9.97 -15.38 18.06
C LEU A 208 -8.52 -15.71 17.68
N TRP A 209 -7.84 -14.78 17.02
CA TRP A 209 -6.40 -14.87 16.77
C TRP A 209 -5.64 -14.02 17.80
N PRO A 210 -5.17 -14.60 18.92
CA PRO A 210 -4.56 -13.83 20.01
C PRO A 210 -3.25 -13.16 19.60
N ASN A 211 -2.61 -13.64 18.53
CA ASN A 211 -1.34 -13.14 18.02
C ASN A 211 -1.47 -12.21 16.81
N LEU A 212 -2.70 -11.93 16.35
CA LEU A 212 -2.92 -11.11 15.17
C LEU A 212 -2.44 -9.68 15.42
N GLN A 213 -1.52 -9.22 14.56
CA GLN A 213 -0.88 -7.91 14.60
C GLN A 213 -1.29 -7.05 13.40
N SER A 214 -1.37 -7.63 12.21
CA SER A 214 -1.80 -6.91 11.00
C SER A 214 -3.03 -7.54 10.39
N LEU A 215 -4.04 -6.71 10.12
CA LEU A 215 -5.25 -7.10 9.43
C LEU A 215 -5.50 -6.19 8.24
N LYS A 216 -5.64 -6.79 7.05
CA LYS A 216 -5.97 -6.09 5.81
C LYS A 216 -7.33 -6.54 5.31
N LEU A 217 -8.29 -5.65 5.22
CA LEU A 217 -9.65 -5.95 4.79
C LEU A 217 -9.98 -5.27 3.47
N ARG A 218 -10.96 -5.80 2.74
CA ARG A 218 -11.50 -5.11 1.58
C ARG A 218 -12.29 -3.87 2.02
N ASN A 219 -13.30 -4.11 2.84
CA ASN A 219 -14.28 -3.14 3.33
C ASN A 219 -14.49 -3.35 4.84
N LEU A 220 -15.28 -2.50 5.49
CA LEU A 220 -15.62 -2.55 6.91
C LEU A 220 -17.13 -2.38 7.09
N SER A 221 -17.69 -3.05 8.10
CA SER A 221 -19.02 -2.75 8.62
C SER A 221 -19.04 -2.42 10.11
N ASP A 222 -20.05 -1.69 10.58
CA ASP A 222 -20.21 -1.24 11.96
C ASP A 222 -20.17 -2.39 12.96
N ASP A 223 -20.86 -3.47 12.64
CA ASP A 223 -20.94 -4.67 13.47
C ASP A 223 -19.60 -5.41 13.58
N MET A 224 -18.65 -5.15 12.68
CA MET A 224 -17.29 -5.71 12.76
C MET A 224 -16.40 -4.94 13.75
N ILE A 225 -16.68 -3.66 14.02
CA ILE A 225 -15.83 -2.81 14.86
C ILE A 225 -15.61 -3.40 16.26
N PRO A 226 -16.64 -3.88 17.00
CA PRO A 226 -16.43 -4.51 18.31
C PRO A 226 -15.50 -5.73 18.25
N HIS A 227 -15.61 -6.54 17.19
CA HIS A 227 -14.78 -7.71 17.01
C HIS A 227 -13.33 -7.33 16.69
N LEU A 228 -13.12 -6.32 15.83
CA LEU A 228 -11.80 -5.77 15.54
C LEU A 228 -11.13 -5.19 16.80
N ALA A 229 -11.92 -4.48 17.61
CA ALA A 229 -11.46 -3.87 18.85
C ALA A 229 -11.03 -4.91 19.90
N ALA A 230 -11.50 -6.15 19.80
CA ALA A 230 -11.21 -7.23 20.73
C ALA A 230 -9.85 -7.91 20.48
N PHE A 231 -9.18 -7.66 19.35
CA PHE A 231 -7.86 -8.25 19.09
C PHE A 231 -6.77 -7.61 19.97
N PRO A 232 -6.14 -8.35 20.89
CA PRO A 232 -5.27 -7.78 21.93
C PRO A 232 -3.90 -7.31 21.42
N ARG A 233 -3.51 -7.72 20.22
CA ARG A 233 -2.20 -7.43 19.61
C ARG A 233 -2.29 -6.69 18.28
N LEU A 234 -3.49 -6.32 17.84
CA LEU A 234 -3.69 -5.66 16.56
C LEU A 234 -3.01 -4.28 16.57
N SER A 235 -1.98 -4.15 15.75
CA SER A 235 -1.17 -2.94 15.60
C SER A 235 -1.32 -2.25 14.26
N SER A 236 -1.71 -2.97 13.20
CA SER A 236 -1.91 -2.42 11.86
C SER A 236 -3.27 -2.86 11.30
N LEU A 237 -4.10 -1.89 10.94
CA LEU A 237 -5.40 -2.10 10.30
C LEU A 237 -5.44 -1.34 8.98
N THR A 238 -5.57 -2.06 7.88
CA THR A 238 -5.60 -1.49 6.53
C THR A 238 -6.86 -1.92 5.81
N PHE A 239 -7.51 -0.96 5.17
CA PHE A 239 -8.61 -1.24 4.26
C PHE A 239 -8.15 -1.07 2.82
N ARG A 240 -8.79 -1.78 1.89
CA ARG A 240 -8.57 -1.57 0.47
C ARG A 240 -9.44 -0.44 -0.06
N PHE A 241 -10.71 -0.47 0.29
CA PHE A 241 -11.69 0.53 -0.08
C PHE A 241 -12.92 0.38 0.80
N VAL A 242 -13.15 1.36 1.66
CA VAL A 242 -14.32 1.43 2.52
C VAL A 242 -15.42 2.21 1.82
N LYS A 243 -16.60 1.59 1.67
CA LYS A 243 -17.76 2.27 1.10
C LYS A 243 -18.84 2.42 2.16
N ASP A 244 -19.36 3.64 2.30
CA ASP A 244 -20.55 4.01 3.07
C ASP A 244 -20.72 3.22 4.36
N ILE A 245 -19.93 3.55 5.38
CA ILE A 245 -20.17 3.02 6.72
C ILE A 245 -21.42 3.70 7.30
N PHE A 246 -22.51 2.93 7.28
CA PHE A 246 -23.77 2.92 8.05
C PHE A 246 -24.61 4.20 8.22
N GLY A 247 -25.93 3.95 8.24
CA GLY A 247 -27.01 4.90 8.49
C GLY A 247 -27.04 5.45 9.92
N GLN A 248 -28.04 6.30 10.21
CA GLN A 248 -28.15 7.28 11.30
C GLN A 248 -27.92 6.81 12.77
N HIS A 249 -27.52 5.55 13.03
CA HIS A 249 -27.57 4.93 14.36
C HIS A 249 -26.26 4.31 14.87
N ALA A 250 -25.10 4.65 14.30
CA ALA A 250 -23.81 4.17 14.80
C ALA A 250 -23.57 4.67 16.25
N GLN A 251 -23.94 3.86 17.24
CA GLN A 251 -23.57 4.11 18.62
C GLN A 251 -22.05 3.94 18.75
N ALA A 252 -21.38 4.86 19.44
CA ALA A 252 -19.95 4.79 19.71
C ALA A 252 -19.61 3.47 20.42
N VAL A 253 -19.08 2.51 19.65
CA VAL A 253 -18.80 1.13 20.08
C VAL A 253 -17.81 1.05 21.26
N SER A 254 -17.01 2.09 21.52
CA SER A 254 -15.92 1.99 22.50
C SER A 254 -16.14 2.86 23.74
N LYS A 255 -16.99 2.42 24.67
CA LYS A 255 -16.83 2.81 26.10
C LYS A 255 -15.73 2.00 26.80
N SER A 256 -15.20 0.95 26.17
CA SER A 256 -14.14 0.14 26.77
C SER A 256 -12.77 0.80 26.56
N PRO A 257 -12.02 1.11 27.64
CA PRO A 257 -10.68 1.69 27.53
C PRO A 257 -9.65 0.74 26.92
N THR A 258 -9.98 -0.54 26.69
CA THR A 258 -9.05 -1.56 26.18
C THR A 258 -9.18 -1.82 24.68
N SER A 259 -10.15 -1.20 24.01
CA SER A 259 -10.34 -1.35 22.56
C SER A 259 -9.15 -0.77 21.80
N PHE A 260 -8.65 -1.48 20.78
CA PHE A 260 -7.53 -1.00 19.93
C PHE A 260 -6.27 -0.56 20.69
N GLN A 261 -5.97 -1.14 21.86
CA GLN A 261 -4.89 -0.69 22.75
C GLN A 261 -3.50 -0.62 22.10
N ARG A 262 -3.24 -1.49 21.10
CA ARG A 262 -1.94 -1.57 20.39
C ARG A 262 -1.95 -1.01 18.98
N LEU A 263 -3.05 -0.39 18.54
CA LEU A 263 -3.19 0.10 17.18
C LEU A 263 -2.22 1.26 16.92
N GLU A 264 -1.20 1.02 16.10
CA GLU A 264 -0.16 1.99 15.73
C GLU A 264 -0.34 2.49 14.28
N GLU A 265 -0.97 1.70 13.41
CA GLU A 265 -1.14 2.02 11.99
C GLU A 265 -2.59 1.83 11.56
N LEU A 266 -3.17 2.89 10.99
CA LEU A 266 -4.50 2.88 10.42
C LEU A 266 -4.48 3.49 9.01
N ILE A 267 -4.84 2.67 8.02
CA ILE A 267 -4.91 3.08 6.61
C ILE A 267 -6.33 2.83 6.11
N VAL A 268 -7.04 3.91 5.76
CA VAL A 268 -8.45 3.89 5.35
C VAL A 268 -8.62 4.62 4.01
N PRO A 269 -8.42 3.93 2.88
CA PRO A 269 -8.95 4.37 1.61
C PRO A 269 -10.47 4.20 1.66
N CYS A 270 -11.22 5.24 1.33
CA CYS A 270 -12.67 5.30 1.45
C CYS A 270 -13.31 6.02 0.27
N ASP A 271 -14.61 5.88 0.11
CA ASP A 271 -15.38 6.63 -0.87
C ASP A 271 -15.37 8.14 -0.59
N ASN A 272 -15.59 8.53 0.67
CA ASN A 272 -15.69 9.92 1.09
C ASN A 272 -15.05 10.14 2.47
N LEU A 273 -14.61 11.38 2.76
CA LEU A 273 -13.97 11.71 4.03
C LEU A 273 -14.89 11.60 5.25
N HIS A 274 -16.22 11.62 5.06
CA HIS A 274 -17.17 11.40 6.14
C HIS A 274 -17.10 9.96 6.67
N THR A 275 -16.92 8.97 5.80
CA THR A 275 -16.64 7.58 6.18
C THR A 275 -15.38 7.45 7.04
N ALA A 276 -14.28 8.11 6.64
CA ALA A 276 -13.05 8.14 7.43
C ALA A 276 -13.24 8.80 8.81
N ALA A 277 -13.98 9.91 8.86
CA ALA A 277 -14.33 10.61 10.09
C ALA A 277 -15.10 9.71 11.06
N LYS A 278 -16.09 8.96 10.58
CA LYS A 278 -16.83 8.00 11.40
C LYS A 278 -15.92 6.93 11.99
N ILE A 279 -15.04 6.32 11.19
CA ILE A 279 -14.10 5.30 11.69
C ILE A 279 -13.25 5.84 12.84
N LEU A 280 -12.69 7.05 12.71
CA LEU A 280 -11.93 7.68 13.79
C LEU A 280 -12.78 7.93 15.04
N GLN A 281 -14.06 8.26 14.88
CA GLN A 281 -14.96 8.47 16.01
C GLN A 281 -15.26 7.18 16.80
N HIS A 282 -15.06 6.00 16.20
CA HIS A 282 -15.17 4.71 16.88
C HIS A 282 -13.93 4.31 17.67
N LEU A 283 -12.79 4.95 17.41
CA LEU A 283 -11.57 4.71 18.17
C LEU A 283 -11.66 5.35 19.57
N PRO A 284 -11.02 4.74 20.59
CA PRO A 284 -10.85 5.39 21.88
C PRO A 284 -10.19 6.77 21.73
N GLN A 285 -10.48 7.66 22.67
CA GLN A 285 -9.76 8.92 22.76
C GLN A 285 -8.28 8.66 23.05
N LEU A 286 -7.40 9.45 22.45
CA LEU A 286 -5.95 9.38 22.59
C LEU A 286 -5.39 8.00 22.17
N THR A 287 -5.88 7.48 21.05
CA THR A 287 -5.30 6.27 20.46
C THR A 287 -3.85 6.56 20.04
N GLY A 288 -2.91 5.70 20.43
CA GLY A 288 -1.47 5.82 20.20
C GLY A 288 -1.03 5.57 18.75
N ILE A 289 -1.78 6.09 17.77
CA ILE A 289 -1.51 5.92 16.35
C ILE A 289 -0.21 6.64 15.99
N ARG A 290 0.64 5.94 15.24
CA ARG A 290 1.90 6.44 14.65
C ARG A 290 1.75 6.77 13.17
N VAL A 291 0.99 5.98 12.45
CA VAL A 291 0.73 6.14 11.01
C VAL A 291 -0.76 6.22 10.79
N LEU A 292 -1.22 7.39 10.36
CA LEU A 292 -2.61 7.62 9.99
C LEU A 292 -2.69 8.04 8.53
N ASN A 293 -3.43 7.28 7.74
CA ASN A 293 -3.61 7.52 6.32
C ASN A 293 -5.10 7.40 5.98
N LEU A 294 -5.72 8.52 5.61
CA LEU A 294 -7.15 8.62 5.30
C LEU A 294 -7.29 9.29 3.94
N PHE A 295 -7.72 8.51 2.93
CA PHE A 295 -7.93 9.03 1.58
C PHE A 295 -9.33 8.72 1.10
N ALA A 296 -10.05 9.75 0.69
CA ALA A 296 -11.31 9.62 -0.03
C ALA A 296 -11.08 9.50 -1.54
N HIS A 297 -12.01 8.90 -2.27
CA HIS A 297 -12.01 8.89 -3.73
C HIS A 297 -12.89 10.00 -4.33
N ALA A 298 -13.94 10.40 -3.62
CA ALA A 298 -14.75 11.55 -3.96
C ALA A 298 -14.14 12.82 -3.36
N SER A 299 -14.28 13.92 -4.09
CA SER A 299 -13.88 15.23 -3.60
C SER A 299 -14.72 15.66 -2.39
N ALA A 300 -14.13 16.40 -1.46
CA ALA A 300 -14.79 16.84 -0.25
C ALA A 300 -14.81 18.35 -0.16
N SER A 301 -15.93 18.90 0.34
CA SER A 301 -15.99 20.32 0.63
C SER A 301 -14.97 20.70 1.72
N PRO A 302 -14.43 21.92 1.72
CA PRO A 302 -13.42 22.32 2.70
C PRO A 302 -13.90 22.20 4.16
N LEU A 303 -15.21 22.27 4.41
CA LEU A 303 -15.79 22.03 5.73
C LEU A 303 -15.61 20.58 6.19
N VAL A 304 -15.82 19.61 5.29
CA VAL A 304 -15.60 18.19 5.58
C VAL A 304 -14.11 17.91 5.81
N SER A 305 -13.25 18.51 5.00
CA SER A 305 -11.79 18.42 5.13
C SER A 305 -11.29 19.05 6.44
N GLN A 306 -11.89 20.18 6.87
CA GLN A 306 -11.60 20.75 8.19
C GLN A 306 -12.07 19.84 9.32
N ASN A 307 -13.26 19.24 9.18
CA ASN A 307 -13.82 18.36 10.20
C ASN A 307 -12.91 17.14 10.44
N ILE A 308 -12.35 16.53 9.39
CA ILE A 308 -11.43 15.39 9.59
C ILE A 308 -10.14 15.81 10.32
N ILE A 309 -9.58 16.99 10.02
CA ILE A 309 -8.43 17.55 10.75
C ILE A 309 -8.76 17.73 12.24
N ASN A 310 -9.93 18.28 12.55
CA ASN A 310 -10.37 18.48 13.93
C ASN A 310 -10.55 17.14 14.67
N ILE A 311 -11.13 16.14 14.00
CA ILE A 311 -11.26 14.79 14.59
C ILE A 311 -9.89 14.17 14.88
N VAL A 312 -8.91 14.34 13.98
CA VAL A 312 -7.53 13.86 14.21
C VAL A 312 -6.93 14.55 15.44
N HIS A 313 -7.04 15.88 15.53
CA HIS A 313 -6.60 16.65 16.70
C HIS A 313 -7.22 16.12 18.00
N ASP A 314 -8.52 15.84 18.01
CA ASP A 314 -9.23 15.45 19.23
C ASP A 314 -8.94 14.00 19.63
N ARG A 315 -8.87 13.07 18.65
CA ARG A 315 -8.86 11.62 18.92
C ARG A 315 -7.48 10.99 18.96
N VAL A 316 -6.49 11.53 18.27
CA VAL A 316 -5.15 10.93 18.19
C VAL A 316 -4.28 11.42 19.36
N ASP A 317 -3.44 10.52 19.89
CA ASP A 317 -2.40 10.92 20.85
C ASP A 317 -1.38 11.83 20.16
N LYS A 318 -1.17 12.99 20.78
CA LYS A 318 -0.36 14.09 20.28
C LYS A 318 1.11 13.70 20.20
N SER A 319 1.55 12.81 21.08
CA SER A 319 2.94 12.39 21.22
C SER A 319 3.33 11.22 20.30
N THR A 320 2.38 10.45 19.78
CA THR A 320 2.69 9.23 19.04
C THR A 320 2.73 9.40 17.53
N LEU A 321 1.95 10.33 16.98
CA LEU A 321 1.75 10.47 15.53
C LEU A 321 3.05 10.93 14.84
N LYS A 322 3.48 10.15 13.84
CA LYS A 322 4.68 10.41 13.02
C LYS A 322 4.33 10.67 11.56
N THR A 323 3.40 9.90 11.03
CA THR A 323 2.95 10.01 9.64
C THR A 323 1.47 10.33 9.62
N LEU A 324 1.13 11.47 9.03
CA LEU A 324 -0.24 11.88 8.78
C LEU A 324 -0.43 12.14 7.28
N GLU A 325 -1.33 11.38 6.67
CA GLU A 325 -1.74 11.57 5.29
C GLU A 325 -3.27 11.69 5.26
N LEU A 326 -3.75 12.86 4.82
CA LEU A 326 -5.18 13.13 4.66
C LEU A 326 -5.42 13.63 3.24
N GLY A 327 -6.50 13.18 2.60
CA GLY A 327 -6.90 13.80 1.34
C GLY A 327 -8.12 13.21 0.66
N ASP A 328 -8.56 13.88 -0.39
CA ASP A 328 -9.51 13.39 -1.37
C ASP A 328 -8.77 13.20 -2.71
N ASN A 329 -8.50 11.94 -3.06
CA ASN A 329 -7.88 11.57 -4.32
C ASN A 329 -8.97 11.39 -5.37
N GLU A 330 -9.36 12.47 -6.02
CA GLU A 330 -9.99 12.34 -7.32
C GLU A 330 -8.91 11.90 -8.32
N ILE A 331 -8.80 10.59 -8.55
CA ILE A 331 -8.33 10.13 -9.85
C ILE A 331 -9.60 10.15 -10.69
N PRO A 332 -9.84 11.15 -11.55
CA PRO A 332 -11.01 11.16 -12.42
C PRO A 332 -11.03 9.82 -13.16
N GLU A 333 -12.18 9.12 -13.12
CA GLU A 333 -12.34 7.90 -13.89
C GLU A 333 -11.97 8.22 -15.34
N ILE A 334 -11.01 7.46 -15.90
CA ILE A 334 -10.53 7.67 -17.26
C ILE A 334 -11.74 7.54 -18.21
N GLY A 335 -12.26 8.66 -18.68
CA GLY A 335 -13.41 8.72 -19.60
C GLY A 335 -14.70 9.34 -19.05
N ALA A 336 -14.75 9.81 -17.80
CA ALA A 336 -15.79 10.74 -17.39
C ALA A 336 -15.46 12.10 -18.02
N GLU A 337 -16.32 12.60 -18.93
CA GLU A 337 -16.21 13.99 -19.35
C GLU A 337 -16.43 14.86 -18.11
N PRO A 338 -15.55 15.84 -17.84
CA PRO A 338 -15.77 16.76 -16.74
C PRO A 338 -17.15 17.37 -16.93
N GLU A 339 -18.04 17.19 -15.96
CA GLU A 339 -19.24 18.01 -15.93
C GLU A 339 -18.76 19.47 -16.01
N ASP A 340 -19.42 20.30 -16.82
CA ASP A 340 -19.15 21.74 -16.97
C ASP A 340 -19.39 22.44 -15.63
N VAL A 341 -18.53 22.20 -14.64
CA VAL A 341 -18.49 22.91 -13.38
C VAL A 341 -17.93 24.27 -13.71
N ASN A 342 -18.82 25.25 -13.81
CA ASN A 342 -18.50 26.63 -14.12
C ASN A 342 -17.36 27.12 -13.19
N PRO A 343 -16.13 27.36 -13.69
CA PRO A 343 -14.95 27.68 -12.87
C PRO A 343 -15.10 29.00 -12.08
N LEU A 344 -16.16 29.76 -12.35
CA LEU A 344 -16.45 31.07 -11.80
C LEU A 344 -17.36 31.05 -10.57
N GLU A 345 -17.93 29.89 -10.19
CA GLU A 345 -18.72 29.74 -8.95
C GLU A 345 -17.95 29.04 -7.81
N VAL A 346 -16.63 28.93 -7.93
CA VAL A 346 -15.77 28.41 -6.86
C VAL A 346 -15.87 29.32 -5.64
N HIS A 347 -16.53 28.81 -4.61
CA HIS A 347 -16.83 29.52 -3.37
C HIS A 347 -15.58 30.10 -2.72
N ASP A 348 -15.45 31.43 -2.78
CA ASP A 348 -14.30 32.24 -2.38
C ASP A 348 -14.01 32.29 -0.85
N GLN A 349 -14.48 31.32 -0.04
CA GLN A 349 -14.45 31.51 1.43
C GLN A 349 -13.97 30.33 2.29
N ALA A 350 -14.04 29.09 1.84
CA ALA A 350 -13.73 27.97 2.73
C ALA A 350 -12.28 27.52 2.57
N VAL A 351 -11.37 28.11 3.36
CA VAL A 351 -9.97 27.71 3.44
C VAL A 351 -9.76 26.71 4.57
N ILE A 352 -8.94 25.68 4.34
CA ILE A 352 -8.66 24.66 5.34
C ILE A 352 -7.55 25.16 6.27
N ASP A 353 -7.83 25.15 7.58
CA ASP A 353 -6.93 25.55 8.65
C ASP A 353 -6.17 24.35 9.21
N MET A 354 -4.84 24.38 9.08
CA MET A 354 -3.94 23.32 9.55
C MET A 354 -3.44 23.52 10.99
N ARG A 355 -3.76 24.64 11.65
CA ARG A 355 -3.33 24.92 13.03
C ARG A 355 -3.65 23.80 14.04
N PRO A 356 -4.78 23.06 13.95
CA PRO A 356 -5.02 21.93 14.83
C PRO A 356 -3.94 20.83 14.75
N LEU A 357 -3.11 20.78 13.71
CA LEU A 357 -2.04 19.79 13.57
C LEU A 357 -0.74 20.22 14.26
N PHE A 358 -0.61 21.47 14.71
CA PHE A 358 0.57 21.95 15.45
C PHE A 358 0.68 21.36 16.87
N VAL A 359 -0.23 20.49 17.27
CA VAL A 359 -0.10 19.74 18.54
C VAL A 359 0.75 18.47 18.40
N PHE A 360 1.16 18.08 17.19
CA PHE A 360 1.90 16.84 16.92
C PHE A 360 3.40 17.12 16.72
N PRO A 361 4.25 17.13 17.77
CA PRO A 361 5.66 17.50 17.67
C PRO A 361 6.54 16.45 16.97
N ASN A 362 6.06 15.20 16.86
CA ASN A 362 6.84 14.07 16.36
C ASN A 362 6.58 13.75 14.88
N LEU A 363 5.92 14.64 14.14
CA LEU A 363 5.65 14.45 12.72
C LEU A 363 6.96 14.39 11.91
N THR A 364 7.11 13.28 11.19
CA THR A 364 8.16 13.06 10.18
C THR A 364 7.58 13.18 8.77
N LYS A 365 6.28 12.91 8.60
CA LYS A 365 5.60 13.01 7.31
C LYS A 365 4.20 13.63 7.47
N LEU A 366 3.95 14.71 6.75
CA LEU A 366 2.64 15.36 6.67
C LEU A 366 2.25 15.55 5.20
N ILE A 367 1.15 14.94 4.79
CA ILE A 367 0.55 15.13 3.47
C ILE A 367 -0.91 15.53 3.64
N LEU A 368 -1.29 16.70 3.13
CA LEU A 368 -2.67 17.19 3.07
C LEU A 368 -3.05 17.46 1.62
N ARG A 369 -3.84 16.58 1.01
CA ARG A 369 -4.29 16.65 -0.39
C ARG A 369 -5.79 16.82 -0.46
N PHE A 370 -6.26 18.04 -0.31
CA PHE A 370 -7.66 18.35 -0.47
C PHE A 370 -7.87 19.12 -1.78
N GLU A 371 -9.07 19.02 -2.34
CA GLU A 371 -9.56 19.92 -3.39
C GLU A 371 -9.50 21.38 -2.91
N GLY A 372 -9.87 21.59 -1.63
CA GLY A 372 -9.72 22.87 -0.95
C GLY A 372 -8.26 23.25 -0.64
N ARG A 373 -7.94 24.55 -0.73
CA ARG A 373 -6.62 25.04 -0.35
C ARG A 373 -6.40 24.96 1.16
N VAL A 374 -5.29 24.34 1.58
CA VAL A 374 -4.74 24.50 2.93
C VAL A 374 -4.13 25.91 3.05
N ARG A 375 -4.63 26.71 4.00
CA ARG A 375 -4.08 28.04 4.29
C ARG A 375 -2.71 27.87 4.93
N VAL A 376 -1.70 28.52 4.35
CA VAL A 376 -0.39 28.65 4.98
C VAL A 376 0.04 30.10 4.93
N THR A 377 0.18 30.71 6.11
CA THR A 377 0.62 32.09 6.32
C THR A 377 2.09 32.12 6.75
N PRO A 378 2.76 33.28 6.62
CA PRO A 378 4.13 33.47 7.14
C PRO A 378 4.32 33.01 8.59
N ASP A 379 3.38 33.34 9.47
CA ASP A 379 3.46 32.95 10.89
C ASP A 379 3.36 31.42 11.06
N GLU A 380 2.51 30.76 10.28
CA GLU A 380 2.37 29.30 10.29
C GLU A 380 3.64 28.61 9.76
N VAL A 381 4.34 29.20 8.79
CA VAL A 381 5.67 28.72 8.33
C VAL A 381 6.69 28.74 9.45
N ALA A 382 6.71 29.81 10.27
CA ALA A 382 7.61 29.90 11.42
C ALA A 382 7.33 28.80 12.46
N VAL A 383 6.05 28.48 12.68
CA VAL A 383 5.65 27.38 13.55
C VAL A 383 6.08 26.04 12.96
N ILE A 384 5.86 25.80 11.67
CA ILE A 384 6.30 24.57 10.98
C ILE A 384 7.80 24.35 11.16
N ALA A 385 8.61 25.38 10.89
CA ALA A 385 10.06 25.33 10.97
C ALA A 385 10.58 25.04 12.39
N SER A 386 9.92 25.58 13.42
CA SER A 386 10.34 25.42 14.81
C SER A 386 9.83 24.14 15.46
N LEU A 387 8.58 23.77 15.19
CA LEU A 387 7.90 22.66 15.84
C LEU A 387 8.25 21.31 15.21
N TRP A 388 8.37 21.24 13.88
CA TRP A 388 8.55 19.99 13.15
C TRP A 388 9.99 19.80 12.67
N SER A 389 10.96 20.00 13.55
CA SER A 389 12.39 19.85 13.22
C SER A 389 12.80 18.46 12.73
N ASN A 390 11.97 17.44 12.97
CA ASN A 390 12.17 16.07 12.48
C ASN A 390 11.45 15.76 11.16
N LEU A 391 10.81 16.75 10.52
CA LEU A 391 10.04 16.56 9.30
C LEU A 391 10.95 16.17 8.13
N GLU A 392 10.59 15.07 7.48
CA GLU A 392 11.28 14.50 6.32
C GLU A 392 10.49 14.75 5.03
N HIS A 393 9.16 14.80 5.14
CA HIS A 393 8.24 14.98 4.03
C HIS A 393 7.08 15.92 4.42
N LEU A 394 6.99 17.07 3.76
CA LEU A 394 5.85 17.98 3.85
C LEU A 394 5.22 18.10 2.46
N ASP A 395 3.93 17.88 2.32
CA ASP A 395 3.21 18.06 1.05
C ASP A 395 1.81 18.65 1.30
N LEU A 396 1.68 19.95 1.07
CA LEU A 396 0.46 20.75 1.18
C LEU A 396 -0.01 21.28 -0.18
N CYS A 397 0.57 20.78 -1.27
CA CYS A 397 0.02 21.03 -2.59
C CYS A 397 -1.37 20.38 -2.65
N GLY A 398 -2.42 21.11 -3.04
CA GLY A 398 -3.78 20.58 -3.25
C GLY A 398 -3.98 20.08 -4.68
N THR A 399 -5.02 19.28 -4.94
CA THR A 399 -5.24 18.49 -6.17
C THR A 399 -5.53 19.30 -7.43
N TYR A 400 -5.99 20.54 -7.27
CA TYR A 400 -6.49 21.34 -8.37
C TYR A 400 -5.78 22.69 -8.52
N PRO A 401 -5.77 23.27 -9.73
CA PRO A 401 -5.27 24.62 -9.96
C PRO A 401 -6.06 25.61 -9.11
N ILE A 402 -5.37 26.31 -8.22
CA ILE A 402 -6.03 27.29 -7.35
C ILE A 402 -5.80 28.68 -7.96
N THR A 403 -6.88 29.39 -8.26
CA THR A 403 -6.85 30.77 -8.77
C THR A 403 -6.29 31.78 -7.76
N ARG A 404 -6.22 31.40 -6.48
CA ARG A 404 -5.78 32.27 -5.39
C ARG A 404 -4.25 32.32 -5.27
N ARG A 405 -3.71 33.54 -5.24
CA ARG A 405 -2.30 33.82 -4.96
C ARG A 405 -1.87 33.29 -3.58
N PRO A 406 -0.75 32.56 -3.48
CA PRO A 406 -0.17 32.20 -2.19
C PRO A 406 0.17 33.39 -1.31
N SER A 407 -0.03 33.23 0.00
CA SER A 407 0.31 34.23 1.03
C SER A 407 1.78 34.20 1.46
N ILE A 408 2.52 33.20 1.02
CA ILE A 408 3.95 33.02 1.29
C ILE A 408 4.74 33.13 -0.01
N ASP A 409 5.97 33.59 0.09
CA ASP A 409 6.91 33.72 -1.02
C ASP A 409 8.09 32.73 -0.90
N TYR A 410 9.08 32.85 -1.77
CA TYR A 410 10.26 31.99 -1.78
C TYR A 410 11.11 32.06 -0.50
N THR A 411 11.09 33.17 0.24
CA THR A 411 11.91 33.34 1.46
C THR A 411 11.45 32.39 2.57
N HIS A 412 10.16 32.07 2.58
CA HIS A 412 9.54 31.14 3.51
C HIS A 412 9.99 29.69 3.27
N LEU A 413 10.40 29.34 2.05
CA LEU A 413 10.98 28.02 1.76
C LEU A 413 12.31 27.84 2.49
N PHE A 414 13.13 28.89 2.57
CA PHE A 414 14.38 28.86 3.34
C PHE A 414 14.09 28.64 4.81
N GLN A 415 13.12 29.35 5.38
CA GLN A 415 12.74 29.20 6.78
C GLN A 415 12.35 27.75 7.11
N VAL A 416 11.56 27.08 6.26
CA VAL A 416 11.23 25.66 6.45
C VAL A 416 12.46 24.77 6.31
N ALA A 417 13.30 24.99 5.29
CA ALA A 417 14.47 24.16 5.05
C ALA A 417 15.54 24.30 6.16
N GLU A 418 15.68 25.48 6.75
CA GLU A 418 16.54 25.74 7.92
C GLU A 418 16.01 25.06 9.18
N GLY A 419 14.70 25.18 9.43
CA GLY A 419 14.06 24.58 10.60
C GLY A 419 13.94 23.06 10.54
N CYS A 420 13.86 22.49 9.33
CA CYS A 420 13.64 21.06 9.08
C CYS A 420 14.84 20.42 8.37
N PRO A 421 15.98 20.18 9.06
CA PRO A 421 17.22 19.69 8.46
C PRO A 421 17.17 18.25 7.93
N LYS A 422 16.08 17.52 8.16
CA LYS A 422 15.85 16.17 7.62
C LYS A 422 14.96 16.17 6.38
N LEU A 423 14.44 17.32 5.96
CA LEU A 423 13.49 17.45 4.87
C LEU A 423 14.12 17.01 3.54
N HIS A 424 13.51 16.02 2.91
CA HIS A 424 13.88 15.56 1.57
C HIS A 424 12.77 15.77 0.54
N THR A 425 11.51 15.95 0.98
CA THR A 425 10.40 16.27 0.08
C THR A 425 9.62 17.47 0.63
N LEU A 426 9.47 18.52 -0.18
CA LEU A 426 8.72 19.73 0.14
C LEU A 426 7.69 20.01 -0.95
N GLY A 427 6.41 20.03 -0.59
CA GLY A 427 5.31 20.53 -1.41
C GLY A 427 4.62 21.63 -0.65
N LEU A 428 4.84 22.88 -1.07
CA LEU A 428 4.30 24.03 -0.39
C LEU A 428 4.02 25.13 -1.45
N PRO A 429 2.75 25.45 -1.75
CA PRO A 429 2.44 26.48 -2.73
C PRO A 429 2.94 27.86 -2.30
N PHE A 430 3.75 28.51 -3.13
CA PHE A 430 4.37 29.80 -2.82
C PHE A 430 4.40 30.75 -4.03
N ASP A 431 4.64 32.03 -3.76
CA ASP A 431 4.80 33.05 -4.78
C ASP A 431 6.27 33.24 -5.16
N ALA A 432 6.66 32.77 -6.35
CA ALA A 432 7.98 32.93 -6.93
C ALA A 432 8.07 34.12 -7.91
N THR A 433 7.04 34.98 -7.98
CA THR A 433 7.04 36.10 -8.95
C THR A 433 8.08 37.18 -8.64
N GLY A 434 8.55 37.24 -7.39
CA GLY A 434 9.60 38.14 -6.92
C GLY A 434 11.04 37.63 -7.08
N VAL A 435 11.24 36.41 -7.61
CA VAL A 435 12.58 35.81 -7.72
C VAL A 435 13.36 36.44 -8.88
N THR A 436 14.56 36.96 -8.59
CA THR A 436 15.50 37.58 -9.53
C THR A 436 16.66 36.66 -9.92
N GLY A 437 16.87 35.56 -9.20
CA GLY A 437 17.91 34.56 -9.45
C GLY A 437 19.26 34.84 -8.79
N THR A 438 19.33 35.86 -7.94
CA THR A 438 20.54 36.26 -7.18
C THR A 438 20.41 36.00 -5.68
N GLU A 439 19.27 35.46 -5.26
CA GLU A 439 18.99 35.23 -3.85
C GLU A 439 19.81 34.07 -3.30
N THR A 440 20.33 34.28 -2.10
CA THR A 440 21.17 33.33 -1.38
C THR A 440 20.64 33.21 0.04
N CYS A 441 20.53 31.99 0.52
CA CYS A 441 20.23 31.71 1.91
C CYS A 441 21.53 31.72 2.74
N SER A 442 21.49 32.36 3.90
CA SER A 442 22.64 32.44 4.80
C SER A 442 23.05 31.11 5.42
N ALA A 443 22.11 30.15 5.56
CA ALA A 443 22.39 28.81 6.07
C ALA A 443 23.10 27.88 5.06
N GLY A 444 23.33 28.36 3.82
CA GLY A 444 23.99 27.61 2.77
C GLY A 444 23.04 26.70 1.98
N PRO A 445 23.56 25.89 1.04
CA PRO A 445 22.73 25.07 0.18
C PRO A 445 22.09 23.89 0.92
N PHE A 446 20.77 23.76 0.78
CA PHE A 446 19.96 22.66 1.32
C PHE A 446 20.08 21.41 0.44
N THR A 447 21.21 20.71 0.57
CA THR A 447 21.56 19.52 -0.24
C THR A 447 20.70 18.29 0.00
N ARG A 448 19.91 18.26 1.07
CA ARG A 448 19.05 17.12 1.45
C ARG A 448 17.70 17.12 0.77
N LEU A 449 17.22 18.28 0.34
CA LEU A 449 15.98 18.37 -0.41
C LEU A 449 16.18 17.68 -1.76
N LYS A 450 15.31 16.70 -2.05
CA LYS A 450 15.35 15.88 -3.27
C LYS A 450 14.15 16.14 -4.15
N ASP A 451 12.98 16.37 -3.57
CA ASP A 451 11.75 16.59 -4.31
C ASP A 451 11.12 17.91 -3.89
N LEU A 452 10.93 18.81 -4.85
CA LEU A 452 10.13 20.02 -4.65
C LEU A 452 8.87 19.96 -5.51
N ARG A 453 7.71 19.95 -4.85
CA ARG A 453 6.40 20.01 -5.48
C ARG A 453 5.94 21.45 -5.51
N VAL A 454 5.64 21.94 -6.71
CA VAL A 454 5.39 23.35 -6.99
C VAL A 454 3.98 23.62 -7.50
N ALA A 455 3.09 22.63 -7.40
CA ALA A 455 1.69 22.78 -7.78
C ALA A 455 1.04 23.93 -6.97
N GLY A 456 0.32 24.83 -7.67
CA GLY A 456 -0.26 26.04 -7.09
C GLY A 456 0.73 27.18 -6.81
N SER A 457 2.00 27.06 -7.22
CA SER A 457 3.01 28.11 -7.05
C SER A 457 3.07 29.03 -8.27
N LEU A 458 3.19 30.34 -8.04
CA LEU A 458 3.24 31.34 -9.12
C LEU A 458 4.67 31.57 -9.57
N VAL A 459 4.90 31.60 -10.89
CA VAL A 459 6.20 31.94 -11.49
C VAL A 459 6.00 33.04 -12.49
N LYS A 460 6.85 34.08 -12.43
CA LYS A 460 6.90 35.16 -13.43
C LYS A 460 8.03 34.98 -14.45
N TYR A 461 9.21 34.58 -13.98
CA TYR A 461 10.43 34.48 -14.78
C TYR A 461 11.10 33.12 -14.58
N PRO A 462 10.76 32.10 -15.39
CA PRO A 462 11.24 30.73 -15.21
C PRO A 462 12.77 30.60 -15.13
N ALA A 463 13.51 31.34 -15.94
CA ALA A 463 14.98 31.33 -15.93
C ALA A 463 15.59 31.83 -14.61
N CYS A 464 14.98 32.87 -14.00
CA CYS A 464 15.42 33.40 -12.71
C CYS A 464 15.15 32.39 -11.58
N VAL A 465 13.98 31.74 -11.62
CA VAL A 465 13.61 30.70 -10.66
C VAL A 465 14.50 29.46 -10.79
N ALA A 466 14.87 29.06 -12.01
CA ALA A 466 15.82 27.96 -12.23
C ALA A 466 17.20 28.29 -11.63
N ALA A 467 17.70 29.51 -11.84
CA ALA A 467 18.96 29.97 -11.24
C ALA A 467 18.90 29.96 -9.69
N PHE A 468 17.80 30.45 -9.11
CA PHE A 468 17.53 30.45 -7.67
C PHE A 468 17.61 29.05 -7.04
N PHE A 469 17.02 28.03 -7.67
CA PHE A 469 16.97 26.68 -7.11
C PHE A 469 18.34 25.99 -7.17
N PHE A 470 18.95 25.83 -8.35
CA PHE A 470 20.11 24.94 -8.46
C PHE A 470 21.46 25.62 -8.21
N ARG A 471 21.61 26.92 -8.50
CA ARG A 471 22.93 27.56 -8.39
C ARG A 471 23.32 27.88 -6.95
N THR A 472 22.34 28.16 -6.10
CA THR A 472 22.62 28.78 -4.80
C THR A 472 22.02 28.08 -3.60
N ASN A 473 20.84 27.45 -3.72
CA ASN A 473 20.09 27.06 -2.52
C ASN A 473 19.67 25.57 -2.44
N PHE A 474 19.39 24.90 -3.55
CA PHE A 474 18.78 23.55 -3.59
C PHE A 474 19.38 22.66 -4.71
N PRO A 475 20.69 22.35 -4.65
CA PRO A 475 21.43 21.79 -5.79
C PRO A 475 21.05 20.34 -6.18
N ASN A 476 20.36 19.59 -5.32
CA ASN A 476 19.99 18.18 -5.57
C ASN A 476 18.48 17.97 -5.78
N THR A 477 17.72 19.06 -5.98
CA THR A 477 16.26 19.03 -5.91
C THR A 477 15.63 18.83 -7.28
N HIS A 478 14.90 17.73 -7.47
CA HIS A 478 14.06 17.50 -8.62
C HIS A 478 12.71 18.23 -8.47
N LEU A 479 12.28 18.89 -9.54
CA LEU A 479 10.92 19.43 -9.62
C LEU A 479 9.95 18.29 -9.93
N VAL A 480 9.00 18.07 -9.03
CA VAL A 480 7.98 17.03 -9.17
C VAL A 480 6.62 17.69 -9.40
N HIS A 481 5.93 17.26 -10.45
CA HIS A 481 4.53 17.64 -10.61
C HIS A 481 3.69 16.96 -9.53
N GLY A 482 2.86 17.73 -8.83
CA GLY A 482 2.03 17.20 -7.75
C GLY A 482 0.98 16.18 -8.20
N TYR A 483 0.56 16.21 -9.47
CA TYR A 483 -0.66 15.52 -9.93
C TYR A 483 -0.54 14.76 -11.24
N ASN A 484 -1.39 13.75 -11.39
CA ASN A 484 -1.59 13.02 -12.66
C ASN A 484 -2.69 13.65 -13.53
N SER A 485 -3.21 14.83 -13.18
CA SER A 485 -4.29 15.45 -13.95
C SER A 485 -3.80 15.87 -15.34
N PHE A 486 -4.63 15.59 -16.35
CA PHE A 486 -4.34 15.84 -17.77
C PHE A 486 -4.48 17.32 -18.15
N GLU A 487 -5.01 18.16 -17.26
CA GLU A 487 -5.11 19.59 -17.47
C GLU A 487 -3.88 20.30 -16.93
N ILE A 488 -2.97 20.60 -17.86
CA ILE A 488 -1.80 21.44 -17.62
C ILE A 488 -2.32 22.87 -17.35
N ASP A 489 -2.39 23.25 -16.08
CA ASP A 489 -2.57 24.66 -15.69
C ASP A 489 -1.53 25.53 -16.42
N SER A 490 -1.96 26.71 -16.88
CA SER A 490 -1.10 27.76 -17.42
C SER A 490 0.13 28.03 -16.55
N HIS A 491 0.01 27.95 -15.22
CA HIS A 491 1.14 28.09 -14.30
C HIS A 491 2.09 26.90 -14.38
N TRP A 492 1.57 25.68 -14.54
CA TRP A 492 2.39 24.47 -14.70
C TRP A 492 3.25 24.54 -15.97
N ARG A 493 2.75 25.13 -17.06
CA ARG A 493 3.58 25.35 -18.27
C ARG A 493 4.86 26.14 -17.97
N ARG A 494 4.78 27.15 -17.10
CA ARG A 494 5.94 27.95 -16.69
C ARG A 494 6.90 27.14 -15.83
N TRP A 495 6.39 26.25 -14.99
CA TRP A 495 7.23 25.32 -14.21
C TRP A 495 7.88 24.23 -15.07
N ILE A 496 7.25 23.80 -16.16
CA ILE A 496 7.89 22.97 -17.18
C ILE A 496 9.09 23.71 -17.81
N GLU A 497 8.96 25.02 -18.07
CA GLU A 497 10.11 25.83 -18.54
C GLU A 497 11.23 25.91 -17.50
N VAL A 498 10.89 26.02 -16.20
CA VAL A 498 11.88 25.91 -15.11
C VAL A 498 12.56 24.54 -15.18
N ALA A 499 11.80 23.43 -15.20
CA ALA A 499 12.36 22.08 -15.23
C ALA A 499 13.26 21.84 -16.44
N ARG A 500 12.87 22.31 -17.64
CA ARG A 500 13.73 22.24 -18.83
C ARG A 500 15.02 23.03 -18.66
N ALA A 501 14.96 24.23 -18.08
CA ALA A 501 16.15 25.02 -17.81
C ALA A 501 17.11 24.35 -16.81
N LEU A 502 16.59 23.47 -15.96
CA LEU A 502 17.36 22.65 -15.02
C LEU A 502 18.03 21.45 -15.71
N GLU A 503 17.28 20.69 -16.51
CA GLU A 503 17.83 19.54 -17.27
C GLU A 503 18.92 19.94 -18.27
N LEU A 504 18.79 21.12 -18.87
CA LEU A 504 19.81 21.68 -19.77
C LEU A 504 21.12 22.01 -19.05
N HIS A 505 21.13 22.14 -17.71
CA HIS A 505 22.32 22.40 -16.91
C HIS A 505 23.06 21.11 -16.51
N ASP A 506 22.34 20.01 -16.23
CA ASP A 506 22.94 18.69 -15.95
C ASP A 506 23.74 18.12 -17.14
N LEU A 507 23.54 18.66 -18.35
CA LEU A 507 24.19 18.24 -19.59
C LEU A 507 25.45 19.03 -19.97
N GLY A 508 25.92 19.99 -19.15
CA GLY A 508 27.30 20.48 -19.28
C GLY A 508 27.55 21.93 -18.88
N TRP A 509 28.43 22.09 -17.87
CA TRP A 509 29.57 23.02 -17.81
C TRP A 509 30.76 22.30 -17.18
#